data_AF-A0A6G0Y2A9-F1
#
_entry.id   AF-A0A6G0Y2A9-F1
#
_cell.length_a   1.000
_cell.length_b   1.000
_cell.length_c   1.000
_cell.angle_alpha   90.00
_cell.angle_beta   90.00
_cell.angle_gamma   90.00
#
_symmetry.space_group_name_H-M   'P 1'
#
loop_
_entity.id
_entity.type
_entity.pdbx_description
1 polymer ?
#
loop_
_entity_poly.entity_id
_entity_poly.type
_entity_poly.pdbx_seq_one_letter_code
_entity_poly.pdbx_strand_id
1 'polypeptide(L)' 'DIASAISLRSVSLKAYRFLLKKNFPLPALPSLRRWASTFNVNHRILFDVLKLMKSKGEEMTDIEKYSVVAFDETYVSK' A
#
# COMPACT_ATOMS: atom_id res chain seq x y z
N ASP A 1 7.69 -13.41 2.99
CA ASP A 1 6.90 -12.68 1.99
C ASP A 1 7.10 -11.17 2.17
N ILE A 2 7.30 -10.44 1.06
CA ILE A 2 7.59 -9.00 1.06
C ILE A 2 6.31 -8.18 1.27
N ALA A 3 5.19 -8.60 0.67
CA ALA A 3 3.91 -7.91 0.83
C ALA A 3 3.47 -7.91 2.30
N SER A 4 3.50 -9.07 2.96
CA SER A 4 3.24 -9.20 4.39
C SER A 4 4.17 -8.33 5.25
N ALA A 5 5.45 -8.23 4.90
CA ALA A 5 6.40 -7.39 5.62
C ALA A 5 6.14 -5.88 5.44
N ILE A 6 5.71 -5.46 4.24
CA ILE A 6 5.28 -4.08 3.97
C ILE A 6 4.03 -3.75 4.78
N SER A 7 3.05 -4.66 4.84
CA SER A 7 1.83 -4.50 5.64
C SER A 7 2.12 -4.37 7.13
N LEU A 8 3.03 -5.19 7.68
CA LEU A 8 3.43 -5.05 9.08
C LEU A 8 4.13 -3.70 9.35
N ARG A 9 5.00 -3.28 8.42
CA ARG A 9 5.70 -1.98 8.51
C ARG A 9 4.71 -0.81 8.46
N SER A 10 3.69 -0.86 7.61
CA SER A 10 2.71 0.22 7.45
C SER A 10 1.82 0.40 8.67
N VAL A 11 1.51 -0.70 9.39
CA VAL A 11 0.79 -0.64 10.67
C VAL A 11 1.67 -0.04 11.77
N SER A 12 2.91 -0.51 11.96
CA SER A 12 3.80 0.03 12.98
C SER A 12 5.28 -0.20 12.70
N LEU A 13 6.01 0.88 12.46
CA LEU A 13 7.47 0.85 12.33
C LEU A 13 8.17 0.38 13.62
N LYS A 14 7.61 0.71 14.79
CA LYS A 14 8.17 0.31 16.09
C LYS A 14 8.07 -1.21 16.29
N ALA A 15 6.90 -1.78 16.01
CA ALA A 15 6.67 -3.23 16.10
C ALA A 15 7.56 -3.98 15.10
N TYR A 16 7.66 -3.49 13.85
CA TYR A 16 8.54 -4.07 12.84
C TYR A 16 10.01 -4.13 13.30
N ARG A 17 10.54 -3.01 13.82
CA ARG A 17 11.92 -2.93 14.34
C ARG A 17 12.13 -3.84 15.56
N PHE A 18 11.14 -3.96 16.43
CA PHE A 18 11.21 -4.83 17.59
C PHE A 18 11.35 -6.31 17.16
N LEU A 19 10.52 -6.77 16.22
CA LEU A 19 10.58 -8.13 15.71
C LEU A 19 11.89 -8.42 14.96
N LEU A 20 12.37 -7.45 14.17
CA LEU A 20 13.67 -7.56 13.51
C LEU A 20 14.81 -7.73 14.53
N LYS A 21 14.80 -6.98 15.64
CA LYS A 21 15.77 -7.14 16.75
C LYS A 21 15.63 -8.47 17.48
N LYS A 22 14.45 -9.10 17.44
CA LYS A 22 14.20 -10.43 18.00
C LYS A 22 14.55 -11.57 17.03
N ASN A 23 15.27 -11.27 15.95
CA ASN A 23 15.70 -12.23 14.93
C ASN A 23 14.54 -12.94 14.22
N PHE A 24 13.37 -12.32 14.15
CA PHE A 24 12.32 -12.79 13.23
C PHE A 24 12.81 -12.66 11.78
N PRO A 25 12.43 -13.60 10.89
CA PRO A 25 12.86 -13.61 9.49
C PRO A 25 12.15 -12.52 8.67
N LEU A 26 12.48 -11.26 8.94
CA LEU A 26 11.94 -10.08 8.28
C LEU A 26 13.01 -9.43 7.38
N PRO A 27 12.62 -8.91 6.20
CA PRO A 27 13.54 -8.14 5.37
C PRO A 27 14.13 -6.91 6.10
N ALA A 28 15.32 -6.49 5.70
CA ALA A 28 15.87 -5.24 6.19
C ALA A 28 15.05 -4.04 5.68
N LEU A 29 14.99 -2.96 6.47
CA LEU A 29 14.28 -1.73 6.08
C LEU A 29 14.73 -1.15 4.72
N PRO A 30 16.04 -1.14 4.36
CA PRO A 30 16.47 -0.69 3.03
C PRO A 30 15.88 -1.55 1.91
N SER A 31 15.79 -2.86 2.10
CA SER A 31 15.18 -3.78 1.13
C SER A 31 13.70 -3.48 0.92
N LEU A 32 12.95 -3.20 2.00
CA LEU A 32 11.56 -2.77 1.90
C LEU A 32 11.41 -1.43 1.17
N ARG A 33 12.30 -0.46 1.43
CA ARG A 33 12.29 0.84 0.74
C ARG A 33 12.59 0.69 -0.75
N ARG A 34 13.57 -0.14 -1.11
CA ARG A 34 13.91 -0.43 -2.51
C ARG A 34 12.74 -1.08 -3.25
N TRP A 35 12.04 -2.01 -2.59
CA TRP A 35 10.81 -2.58 -3.12
C TRP A 35 9.70 -1.55 -3.26
N ALA A 36 9.48 -0.69 -2.26
CA ALA A 36 8.48 0.35 -2.35
C ALA A 36 8.78 1.37 -3.46
N SER A 37 10.06 1.66 -3.74
CA SER A 37 10.45 2.60 -4.80
C SER A 37 10.18 2.10 -6.22
N THR A 38 9.90 0.81 -6.42
CA THR A 38 9.51 0.33 -7.75
C THR A 38 8.05 0.67 -8.08
N PHE A 39 7.26 1.07 -7.07
CA PHE A 39 5.88 1.48 -7.27
C PHE A 39 5.84 2.96 -7.69
N ASN A 40 5.36 3.22 -8.90
CA ASN A 40 5.28 4.58 -9.43
C ASN A 40 3.99 5.27 -8.95
N VAL A 41 4.13 6.36 -8.18
CA VAL A 41 3.01 7.19 -7.75
C VAL A 41 3.01 8.47 -8.56
N ASN A 42 2.36 8.43 -9.73
CA ASN A 42 2.24 9.60 -10.59
C ASN A 42 1.27 10.63 -10.00
N HIS A 43 1.63 11.91 -10.12
CA HIS A 43 0.70 13.02 -9.90
C HIS A 43 -0.40 12.94 -10.97
N ARG A 44 -1.67 13.07 -10.57
CA ARG A 44 -2.93 12.85 -11.33
C ARG A 44 -3.63 11.54 -10.95
N ILE A 45 -4.04 10.74 -11.94
CA ILE A 45 -4.88 9.55 -11.75
C ILE A 45 -3.99 8.34 -11.47
N LEU A 46 -4.34 7.57 -10.44
CA LEU A 46 -3.65 6.34 -10.05
C LEU A 46 -4.11 5.15 -10.91
N PHE A 47 -3.64 5.07 -12.16
CA PHE A 47 -4.07 4.04 -13.13
C PHE A 47 -3.82 2.60 -12.68
N ASP A 48 -2.69 2.33 -12.01
CA ASP A 48 -2.37 0.97 -11.53
C ASP A 48 -3.37 0.51 -10.47
N VAL A 49 -3.86 1.43 -9.63
CA VAL A 49 -4.90 1.16 -8.63
C VAL A 49 -6.23 0.87 -9.33
N LEU A 50 -6.61 1.68 -10.32
CA LEU A 50 -7.85 1.44 -11.10
C LEU A 50 -7.82 0.09 -11.83
N LYS A 51 -6.66 -0.31 -12.37
CA LYS A 51 -6.48 -1.61 -13.01
C LYS A 51 -6.69 -2.77 -12.03
N LEU A 52 -6.14 -2.65 -10.82
CA LEU A 52 -6.32 -3.64 -9.77
C LEU A 52 -7.77 -3.70 -9.28
N MET A 53 -8.42 -2.54 -9.10
CA MET A 53 -9.84 -2.46 -8.76
C MET A 53 -10.73 -3.07 -9.84
N LYS A 54 -10.43 -2.85 -11.12
CA LYS A 54 -11.17 -3.49 -12.23
C LYS A 54 -11.11 -5.01 -12.14
N SER A 55 -9.91 -5.57 -11.93
CA SER A 55 -9.73 -7.01 -11.76
C SER A 55 -10.52 -7.56 -10.57
N LYS A 56 -10.53 -6.84 -9.44
CA LYS A 56 -11.37 -7.25 -8.30
C LYS A 56 -12.87 -7.14 -8.59
N GLY A 57 -13.27 -6.14 -9.36
CA GLY A 57 -14.66 -5.91 -9.74
C GLY A 57 -15.25 -7.01 -10.62
N GLU A 58 -14.43 -7.81 -11.31
CA GLU A 58 -14.89 -8.97 -12.08
C GLU A 58 -15.50 -10.06 -11.19
N GLU A 59 -15.09 -10.13 -9.91
CA GLU A 59 -15.62 -11.07 -8.91
C GLU A 59 -16.84 -10.52 -8.15
N MET A 60 -17.24 -9.28 -8.42
CA MET A 60 -18.30 -8.57 -7.69
C MET A 60 -19.61 -8.55 -8.48
N THR A 61 -20.71 -8.65 -7.77
CA THR A 61 -22.05 -8.42 -8.32
C THR A 61 -22.24 -6.94 -8.70
N ASP A 62 -23.25 -6.65 -9.52
CA ASP A 62 -23.49 -5.26 -9.96
C ASP A 62 -23.88 -4.33 -8.81
N ILE A 63 -24.53 -4.86 -7.77
CA ILE A 63 -24.88 -4.10 -6.58
C ILE A 63 -23.63 -3.74 -5.77
N GLU A 64 -22.68 -4.66 -5.64
CA GLU A 64 -21.44 -4.43 -4.90
C GLU A 64 -20.50 -3.43 -5.61
N LYS A 65 -20.65 -3.24 -6.93
CA LYS A 65 -19.86 -2.28 -7.72
C LYS A 65 -20.27 -0.83 -7.51
N TYR A 66 -21.48 -0.57 -7.00
CA TYR A 66 -21.93 0.80 -6.75
C TYR A 66 -21.02 1.47 -5.70
N SER A 67 -20.46 2.62 -6.06
CA SER A 67 -19.55 3.37 -5.20
C SER A 67 -19.72 4.88 -5.44
N VAL A 68 -19.33 5.67 -4.43
CA VAL A 68 -19.34 7.14 -4.48
C VAL A 68 -17.91 7.64 -4.49
N VAL A 69 -17.61 8.64 -5.33
CA VAL A 69 -16.32 9.31 -5.35
C VAL A 69 -16.43 10.60 -4.54
N ALA A 70 -15.67 10.69 -3.45
CA ALA A 70 -15.56 11.87 -2.61
C ALA A 70 -14.13 12.42 -2.68
N PHE A 71 -13.97 13.74 -2.67
CA PHE A 71 -12.67 14.41 -2.74
C PHE A 71 -12.66 15.70 -1.90
N ASP A 72 -11.49 16.04 -1.38
CA ASP A 72 -11.20 17.28 -0.66
C ASP A 72 -9.70 17.60 -0.79
N GLU A 73 -9.29 18.81 -0.46
CA GLU A 73 -7.91 19.28 -0.55
C GLU A 73 -7.25 19.37 0.84
N THR A 74 -5.94 19.13 0.90
CA THR A 74 -5.19 19.23 2.16
C THR A 74 -4.03 20.21 2.03
N TYR A 75 -3.85 21.05 3.05
CA TYR A 75 -2.69 21.93 3.15
C TYR A 75 -1.46 21.12 3.56
N VAL A 76 -0.40 21.19 2.75
CA VAL A 76 0.89 20.57 3.06
C VAL A 76 1.89 21.69 3.31
N SER A 77 2.65 21.61 4.41
CA SER A 77 3.71 22.61 4.67
C SER A 77 4.80 22.50 3.61
N LYS A 78 5.27 23.65 3.13
CA LYS A 78 6.45 23.73 2.25
C LYS A 78 7.72 23.38 3.00
#